data_AF-A0A3P5WEQ8-F1
#
_entry.id   AF-A0A3P5WEQ8-F1
#
_cell.length_a   1.000
_cell.length_b   1.000
_cell.length_c   1.000
_cell.angle_alpha   90.00
_cell.angle_beta   90.00
_cell.angle_gamma   90.00
#
_symmetry.space_group_name_H-M   'P 1'
#
loop_
_entity.id
_entity.type
_entity.pdbx_description
1 polymer ?
#
loop_
_entity_poly.entity_id
_entity_poly.type
_entity_poly.pdbx_seq_one_letter_code
_entity_poly.pdbx_strand_id
1 'polypeptide(L)'
;MLYAAALAADEPSRIGFIVSKSVGNAVVRNLVKRRLREAGAASLGAHAHGLAIVVRALPASATASWDQLLSDYNAALESTVHRLASRPSKGATNGAAGTTQEGTPRD
;
A
#
# COMPACT_ATOMS: atom_id res chain seq x y z
N MET A 1 1.14 -2.44 -10.18
CA MET A 1 2.36 -1.85 -9.58
C MET A 1 2.15 -1.75 -8.08
N LEU A 2 3.12 -2.18 -7.28
CA LEU A 2 2.99 -2.26 -5.81
C LEU A 2 4.14 -1.50 -5.13
N TYR A 3 3.83 -0.85 -4.01
CA TYR A 3 4.77 -0.17 -3.14
C TYR A 3 4.60 -0.69 -1.72
N ALA A 4 5.70 -0.85 -0.99
CA ALA A 4 5.67 -1.20 0.42
C ALA A 4 6.67 -0.36 1.22
N ALA A 5 6.32 -0.09 2.47
CA ALA A 5 7.18 0.50 3.48
C ALA A 5 7.06 -0.28 4.79
N ALA A 6 8.13 -0.30 5.57
CA ALA A 6 8.13 -0.84 6.92
C ALA A 6 7.45 0.14 7.89
N LEU A 7 6.60 -0.40 8.76
CA LEU A 7 6.03 0.28 9.93
C LEU A 7 6.70 -0.25 11.20
N ALA A 8 6.30 0.27 12.36
CA ALA A 8 6.72 -0.32 13.63
C ALA A 8 6.22 -1.78 13.73
N ALA A 9 6.99 -2.65 14.40
CA ALA A 9 6.75 -4.09 14.39
C ALA A 9 5.43 -4.50 15.06
N ASP A 10 4.90 -3.67 15.96
CA ASP A 10 3.62 -3.82 16.64
C ASP A 10 2.47 -3.12 15.90
N GLU A 11 2.76 -2.23 14.95
CA GLU A 11 1.75 -1.51 14.18
C GLU A 11 1.05 -2.45 13.19
N PRO A 12 -0.30 -2.49 13.15
CA PRO A 12 -1.04 -3.33 12.21
C PRO A 12 -0.70 -2.98 10.77
N SER A 13 -0.55 -4.01 9.94
CA SER A 13 -0.34 -3.82 8.51
C SER A 13 -1.55 -3.17 7.86
N ARG A 14 -1.30 -2.29 6.89
CA ARG A 14 -2.33 -1.54 6.17
C ARG A 14 -2.14 -1.73 4.67
N ILE A 15 -3.25 -1.87 3.95
CA ILE A 15 -3.24 -1.92 2.48
C ILE A 15 -4.16 -0.87 1.87
N GLY A 16 -3.63 -0.12 0.89
CA GLY A 16 -4.35 0.88 0.12
C GLY A 16 -4.42 0.54 -1.37
N PHE A 17 -5.47 0.99 -2.04
CA PHE A 17 -5.69 0.75 -3.47
C PHE A 17 -5.92 2.05 -4.23
N ILE A 18 -5.10 2.29 -5.25
CA ILE A 18 -5.21 3.43 -6.17
C ILE A 18 -5.71 2.92 -7.51
N VAL A 19 -6.90 3.37 -7.91
CA VAL A 19 -7.52 3.04 -9.21
C VAL A 19 -7.92 4.33 -9.92
N SER A 20 -7.11 4.75 -10.89
CA SER A 20 -7.25 6.00 -11.62
C SER A 20 -8.32 5.93 -12.73
N LYS A 21 -8.72 7.10 -13.26
CA LYS A 21 -9.66 7.21 -14.39
C LYS A 21 -9.20 6.44 -15.64
N SER A 22 -7.89 6.33 -15.86
CA SER A 22 -7.30 5.58 -16.98
C SER A 22 -7.60 4.08 -16.97
N VAL A 23 -8.06 3.52 -15.85
CA VAL A 23 -8.47 2.10 -15.76
C VAL A 23 -9.87 1.90 -16.34
N GLY A 24 -10.73 2.92 -16.30
CA GLY A 24 -12.07 2.83 -16.88
C GLY A 24 -13.12 3.60 -16.09
N ASN A 25 -14.39 3.35 -16.43
CA ASN A 25 -15.54 3.96 -15.78
C ASN A 25 -15.68 3.51 -14.30
N ALA A 26 -16.66 4.07 -13.58
CA ALA A 26 -16.86 3.75 -12.17
C ALA A 26 -17.10 2.25 -11.91
N VAL A 27 -17.83 1.56 -12.80
CA VAL A 27 -18.15 0.14 -12.65
C VAL A 27 -16.89 -0.72 -12.77
N VAL A 28 -16.09 -0.50 -13.82
CA VAL A 28 -14.82 -1.20 -14.03
C VAL A 28 -13.86 -0.94 -12.87
N ARG A 29 -13.73 0.32 -12.42
CA ARG A 29 -12.86 0.67 -11.29
C ARG A 29 -13.32 0.03 -9.98
N ASN A 30 -14.63 -0.06 -9.74
CA ASN A 30 -15.17 -0.71 -8.55
C ASN A 30 -14.98 -2.23 -8.57
N LEU A 31 -15.13 -2.87 -9.73
CA LEU A 31 -14.81 -4.28 -9.91
C LEU A 31 -13.33 -4.55 -9.61
N VAL A 32 -12.43 -3.78 -10.20
CA VAL A 32 -10.98 -3.88 -9.95
C VAL A 32 -10.67 -3.65 -8.46
N LYS A 33 -11.24 -2.63 -7.82
CA LYS A 33 -11.08 -2.40 -6.37
C LYS A 33 -11.56 -3.58 -5.53
N ARG A 34 -12.71 -4.18 -5.86
CA ARG A 34 -13.24 -5.34 -5.11
C ARG A 34 -12.30 -6.54 -5.23
N ARG A 35 -11.89 -6.87 -6.45
CA ARG A 35 -10.92 -7.94 -6.72
C ARG A 35 -9.59 -7.70 -5.98
N LEU A 36 -9.05 -6.49 -6.06
CA LEU A 36 -7.81 -6.17 -5.34
C LEU A 36 -7.96 -6.25 -3.82
N ARG A 37 -9.13 -5.92 -3.26
CA ARG A 37 -9.39 -6.11 -1.82
C ARG A 37 -9.40 -7.58 -1.43
N GLU A 38 -10.00 -8.45 -2.23
CA GLU A 38 -10.00 -9.90 -2.00
C GLU A 38 -8.57 -10.45 -2.00
N ALA A 39 -7.75 -10.07 -3.00
CA ALA A 39 -6.33 -10.45 -3.04
C ALA A 39 -5.54 -9.88 -1.85
N GLY A 40 -5.80 -8.61 -1.48
CA GLY A 40 -5.13 -7.94 -0.37
C GLY A 40 -5.48 -8.47 1.01
N ALA A 41 -6.69 -9.01 1.21
CA ALA A 41 -7.11 -9.60 2.48
C ALA A 41 -6.27 -10.83 2.85
N ALA A 42 -5.93 -11.67 1.87
CA ALA A 42 -5.03 -12.81 2.08
C ALA A 42 -3.64 -12.36 2.55
N SER A 43 -3.10 -11.30 1.94
CA SER A 43 -1.79 -10.75 2.32
C SER A 43 -1.76 -10.15 3.71
N LEU A 44 -2.82 -9.46 4.14
CA LEU A 44 -2.92 -8.95 5.51
C LEU A 44 -2.97 -10.09 6.53
N GLY A 45 -3.58 -11.24 6.19
CA GLY A 45 -3.54 -12.44 7.03
C GLY A 45 -2.13 -13.02 7.16
N ALA A 46 -1.36 -13.05 6.07
CA ALA A 46 0.02 -13.54 6.09
C ALA A 46 1.00 -12.58 6.77
N HIS A 47 0.75 -11.26 6.72
CA HIS A 47 1.65 -10.22 7.22
C HIS A 47 0.88 -9.25 8.11
N ALA A 48 0.51 -9.71 9.32
CA ALA A 48 -0.41 -8.99 10.19
C ALA A 48 0.11 -7.63 10.70
N HIS A 49 1.42 -7.45 10.84
CA HIS A 49 2.03 -6.24 11.40
C HIS A 49 3.26 -5.77 10.60
N GLY A 50 3.60 -4.49 10.77
CA GLY A 50 4.87 -3.94 10.32
C GLY A 50 4.94 -3.52 8.84
N LEU A 51 3.85 -3.55 8.08
CA LEU A 51 3.86 -3.19 6.65
C LEU A 51 2.77 -2.20 6.25
N ALA A 52 3.16 -1.17 5.51
CA ALA A 52 2.26 -0.32 4.74
C ALA A 52 2.38 -0.67 3.24
N ILE A 53 1.30 -1.17 2.64
CA ILE A 53 1.24 -1.62 1.25
C ILE A 53 0.32 -0.71 0.44
N VAL A 54 0.76 -0.26 -0.73
CA VAL A 54 -0.08 0.49 -1.68
C VAL A 54 -0.04 -0.17 -3.05
N VAL A 55 -1.21 -0.51 -3.58
CA VAL A 55 -1.36 -1.12 -4.91
C VAL A 55 -1.95 -0.11 -5.88
N ARG A 56 -1.22 0.16 -6.97
CA ARG A 56 -1.71 0.95 -8.10
C ARG A 56 -2.15 0.02 -9.24
N ALA A 57 -3.44 0.08 -9.57
CA ALA A 57 -3.99 -0.58 -10.74
C ALA A 57 -3.52 0.13 -12.01
N LEU A 58 -3.08 -0.67 -12.99
CA LEU A 58 -2.70 -0.19 -14.32
C LEU A 58 -3.89 -0.35 -15.27
N PRO A 59 -3.92 0.34 -16.43
CA PRO A 59 -5.01 0.18 -17.41
C PRO A 59 -5.30 -1.28 -17.80
N ALA A 60 -4.28 -2.13 -17.87
CA ALA A 60 -4.41 -3.57 -18.14
C ALA A 60 -5.27 -4.32 -17.10
N SER A 61 -5.36 -3.82 -15.86
CA SER A 61 -6.20 -4.44 -14.82
C SER A 61 -7.70 -4.39 -15.15
N ALA A 62 -8.12 -3.55 -16.10
CA ALA A 62 -9.51 -3.41 -16.52
C ALA A 62 -10.05 -4.66 -17.23
N THR A 63 -9.20 -5.31 -18.03
CA THR A 63 -9.55 -6.46 -18.86
C THR A 63 -8.94 -7.77 -18.37
N ALA A 64 -8.08 -7.72 -17.35
CA ALA A 64 -7.49 -8.91 -16.74
C ALA A 64 -8.57 -9.83 -16.14
N SER A 65 -8.39 -11.13 -16.35
CA SER A 65 -9.10 -12.16 -15.60
C SER A 65 -8.73 -12.10 -14.12
N TRP A 66 -9.52 -12.76 -13.27
CA TRP A 66 -9.22 -12.85 -11.85
C TRP A 66 -7.85 -13.49 -11.60
N ASP A 67 -7.57 -14.63 -12.25
CA ASP A 67 -6.33 -15.38 -12.04
C ASP A 67 -5.09 -14.59 -12.47
N GLN A 68 -5.18 -13.87 -13.60
CA GLN A 68 -4.11 -12.96 -14.03
C GLN A 68 -3.89 -11.84 -13.02
N LEU A 69 -4.95 -11.19 -12.54
CA LEU A 69 -4.84 -10.10 -11.58
C LEU A 69 -4.25 -10.57 -10.24
N LEU A 70 -4.64 -11.76 -9.79
CA LEU A 70 -4.15 -12.36 -8.56
C LEU A 70 -2.67 -12.77 -8.70
N SER A 71 -2.30 -13.39 -9.82
CA SER A 71 -0.91 -13.73 -10.14
C SER A 71 -0.02 -12.48 -10.18
N ASP A 72 -0.45 -11.44 -10.90
CA ASP A 72 0.29 -10.17 -10.99
C ASP A 72 0.44 -9.50 -9.62
N TYR A 73 -0.60 -9.55 -8.79
CA TYR A 73 -0.57 -9.03 -7.43
C TYR A 73 0.44 -9.78 -6.55
N ASN A 74 0.40 -11.12 -6.56
CA ASN A 74 1.28 -11.95 -5.76
C ASN A 74 2.75 -11.77 -6.17
N ALA A 75 3.04 -11.79 -7.47
CA ALA A 75 4.39 -11.58 -7.99
C ALA A 75 4.93 -10.19 -7.61
N ALA A 76 4.08 -9.15 -7.70
CA ALA A 76 4.47 -7.80 -7.30
C ALA A 76 4.70 -7.68 -5.78
N LEU A 77 3.90 -8.36 -4.97
CA LEU A 77 4.05 -8.37 -3.52
C LEU A 77 5.35 -9.04 -3.12
N GLU A 78 5.60 -10.26 -3.62
CA GLU A 78 6.81 -11.03 -3.35
C GLU A 78 8.08 -10.24 -3.71
N SER A 79 8.14 -9.71 -4.93
CA SER A 79 9.27 -8.88 -5.39
C SER A 79 9.48 -7.64 -4.51
N THR A 80 8.41 -7.01 -4.05
CA THR A 80 8.50 -5.78 -3.25
C THR A 80 8.91 -6.06 -1.81
N VAL A 81 8.35 -7.11 -1.18
CA VAL A 81 8.71 -7.52 0.18
C VAL A 81 10.15 -8.01 0.23
N HIS A 82 10.58 -8.81 -0.75
CA HIS A 82 11.98 -9.24 -0.86
C HIS A 82 12.92 -8.02 -0.95
N ARG A 83 12.57 -7.04 -1.80
CA ARG A 83 13.33 -5.80 -1.94
C ARG A 83 13.36 -4.96 -0.66
N LEU A 84 12.28 -4.95 0.11
CA LEU A 84 12.22 -4.26 1.40
C LEU A 84 13.15 -4.95 2.42
N ALA A 85 13.16 -6.28 2.47
CA ALA A 85 14.03 -7.07 3.34
C ALA A 85 15.52 -6.93 2.97
N SER A 86 15.87 -6.86 1.68
CA SER A 86 17.26 -6.66 1.24
C SER A 86 17.77 -5.23 1.41
N ARG A 87 16.90 -4.27 1.72
CA ARG A 87 17.28 -2.85 1.80
C ARG A 87 17.95 -2.61 3.16
N PRO A 88 19.21 -2.16 3.22
CA PRO A 88 19.81 -1.79 4.50
C PRO A 88 18.95 -0.69 5.13
N SER A 89 18.63 -0.87 6.42
CA SER A 89 17.81 0.06 7.19
C SER A 89 18.40 1.47 7.08
N LYS A 90 17.83 2.32 6.24
CA LYS A 90 18.15 3.75 6.28
C LYS A 90 17.56 4.22 7.61
N GLY A 91 18.47 4.45 8.56
CA GLY A 91 18.18 4.55 9.98
C GLY A 91 16.98 5.44 10.29
N ALA A 92 16.27 5.05 11.36
CA ALA A 92 15.25 5.84 12.01
C ALA A 92 15.76 7.28 12.25
N THR A 93 15.44 8.20 11.35
CA THR A 93 15.46 9.63 11.67
C THR A 93 14.13 9.92 12.34
N ASN A 94 14.08 9.65 13.64
CA ASN A 94 13.12 10.31 14.53
C ASN A 94 13.32 11.82 14.39
N GLY A 95 12.32 12.48 13.82
CA GLY A 95 12.17 13.93 13.86
C GLY A 95 10.87 14.25 14.59
N ALA A 96 10.92 14.24 15.92
CA ALA A 96 9.93 14.85 16.77
C ALA A 96 9.85 16.34 16.41
N ALA A 97 8.86 16.72 15.58
CA ALA A 97 8.54 18.11 15.35
C ALA A 97 7.61 18.58 16.48
N GLY A 98 8.22 19.00 17.59
CA GLY A 98 7.55 19.88 18.53
C GLY A 98 7.24 21.20 17.83
N THR A 99 5.96 21.47 17.55
CA THR A 99 5.48 22.83 17.32
C THR A 99 5.15 23.45 18.66
N THR A 100 6.15 24.06 19.29
CA THR A 100 5.91 25.21 20.16
C THR A 100 5.47 26.35 19.26
N GLN A 101 4.20 26.76 19.33
CA GLN A 101 3.82 28.11 18.95
C GLN A 101 3.49 28.86 20.24
N GLU A 102 4.45 29.64 20.71
CA GLU A 102 4.20 30.77 21.62
C GLU A 102 3.29 31.77 20.88
N GLY A 103 2.08 31.94 21.39
CA GLY A 103 1.19 33.04 21.04
C GLY A 103 1.40 34.20 22.01
N THR A 104 1.85 35.33 21.48
CA THR A 104 2.06 36.64 22.11
C THR A 104 0.90 37.08 23.04
N PRO A 105 1.18 37.68 24.22
CA PRO A 105 0.15 38.28 25.06
C PRO A 105 -0.41 39.56 24.41
N ARG A 106 -1.73 39.75 24.46
CA ARG A 106 -2.38 41.04 24.19
C ARG A 106 -2.64 41.75 25.51
N ASP A 107 -2.02 42.92 25.66
CA ASP A 107 -2.56 44.02 26.49
C ASP A 107 -3.71 44.72 25.76
#